data_AF-A0A090TBU4-F1
#
_entry.id   AF-A0A090TBU4-F1
#
_cell.length_a   1.000
_cell.length_b   1.000
_cell.length_c   1.000
_cell.angle_alpha   90.00
_cell.angle_beta   90.00
_cell.angle_gamma   90.00
#
_symmetry.space_group_name_H-M   'P 1'
#
loop_
_entity.id
_entity.type
_entity.pdbx_description
1 polymer ?
#
loop_
_entity_poly.entity_id
_entity_poly.type
_entity_poly.pdbx_seq_one_letter_code
_entity_poly.pdbx_strand_id
1 'polypeptide(L)'
;MGLINLVRASLVFTVIVIAMGAYTRLADAGLGCPDWPGCYGQLTVPSSKVAVEVANTLYPERAVEPYKAWLEMIHRYLAGGLGLMVFAITTIGLSKKRRELGIALPISLSLVIVFQAALVCGR
;
A
#
# COMPACT_ATOMS: atom_id res chain seq x y z
N MET A 1 -2.01 -14.65 23.87
CA MET A 1 -0.67 -14.39 23.33
C MET A 1 -0.66 -13.98 21.86
N GLY A 2 -1.35 -14.67 20.93
CA GLY A 2 -1.26 -14.36 19.48
C GLY A 2 -1.59 -12.91 19.05
N LEU A 3 -2.68 -12.30 19.54
CA LEU A 3 -3.11 -10.96 19.11
C LEU A 3 -2.11 -9.85 19.47
N ILE A 4 -1.47 -9.93 20.65
CA ILE A 4 -0.47 -8.94 21.08
C ILE A 4 0.79 -9.02 20.22
N ASN A 5 1.18 -10.23 19.81
CA ASN A 5 2.32 -10.41 18.91
C ASN A 5 2.02 -9.85 17.52
N LEU A 6 0.79 -10.03 17.01
CA LEU A 6 0.33 -9.40 15.77
C LEU A 6 0.36 -7.87 15.83
N VAL A 7 -0.10 -7.27 16.94
CA VAL A 7 -0.05 -5.81 17.14
C VAL A 7 1.40 -5.30 17.22
N ARG A 8 2.28 -6.02 17.92
CA ARG A 8 3.72 -5.68 17.96
C ARG A 8 4.35 -5.75 16.57
N ALA A 9 4.05 -6.80 15.81
CA ALA A 9 4.53 -6.96 14.44
C ALA A 9 4.00 -5.84 13.53
N SER A 10 2.70 -5.48 13.63
CA SER A 10 2.14 -4.39 12.84
C SER A 10 2.78 -3.04 13.19
N LEU A 11 3.10 -2.78 14.46
CA LEU A 11 3.78 -1.53 14.85
C LEU A 11 5.17 -1.42 14.20
N VAL A 12 5.97 -2.48 14.25
CA VAL A 12 7.28 -2.52 13.58
C VAL A 12 7.11 -2.33 12.07
N PHE A 13 6.12 -3.01 11.48
CA PHE A 13 5.85 -2.90 10.06
C PHE A 13 5.39 -1.48 9.65
N THR A 14 4.58 -0.81 10.47
CA THR A 14 4.20 0.59 10.26
C THR A 14 5.42 1.50 10.19
N VAL A 15 6.40 1.33 11.08
CA VAL A 15 7.64 2.15 11.05
C VAL A 15 8.39 1.94 9.73
N ILE A 16 8.47 0.70 9.24
CA ILE A 16 9.10 0.38 7.95
C ILE A 16 8.34 1.06 6.79
N VAL A 17 7.00 0.98 6.79
CA VAL A 17 6.15 1.61 5.76
C VAL A 17 6.33 3.13 5.76
N ILE A 18 6.39 3.77 6.94
CA ILE A 18 6.60 5.21 7.07
C ILE A 18 7.99 5.60 6.53
N ALA A 19 9.04 4.88 6.91
CA ALA A 19 10.40 5.15 6.46
C ALA A 19 10.51 5.01 4.93
N MET A 20 9.90 3.97 4.35
CA MET A 20 9.86 3.79 2.90
C MET A 20 9.00 4.84 2.19
N GLY A 21 7.91 5.30 2.81
CA GLY A 21 7.11 6.42 2.31
C GLY A 21 7.86 7.75 2.30
N ALA A 22 8.66 8.00 3.34
CA ALA A 22 9.56 9.15 3.37
C ALA A 22 10.63 9.04 2.27
N TYR A 23 11.20 7.84 2.08
CA TYR A 23 12.21 7.59 1.05
C TYR A 23 11.66 7.76 -0.37
N THR A 24 10.49 7.21 -0.68
CA THR A 24 9.83 7.38 -2.00
C THR A 24 9.57 8.85 -2.31
N ARG A 25 9.22 9.66 -1.31
CA ARG A 25 9.08 11.11 -1.48
C ARG A 25 10.42 11.81 -1.72
N LEU A 26 11.47 11.45 -0.99
CA LEU A 26 12.81 12.02 -1.18
C LEU A 26 13.46 11.61 -2.51
N ALA A 27 13.10 10.44 -3.04
CA ALA A 27 13.56 9.95 -4.33
C ALA A 27 12.72 10.48 -5.52
N ASP A 28 11.78 11.41 -5.26
CA ASP A 28 10.79 11.91 -6.24
C ASP A 28 10.06 10.77 -6.99
N ALA A 29 9.89 9.64 -6.32
CA ALA A 29 9.31 8.42 -6.87
C ALA A 29 7.80 8.31 -6.60
N GLY A 30 7.19 9.28 -5.89
CA GLY A 30 5.77 9.21 -5.49
C GLY A 30 4.75 9.32 -6.63
N LEU A 31 5.19 9.39 -7.89
CA LEU A 31 4.36 9.42 -9.10
C LEU A 31 4.88 8.45 -10.19
N GLY A 32 5.74 7.50 -9.81
CA GLY A 32 6.32 6.50 -10.69
C GLY A 32 5.33 5.47 -11.26
N CYS A 33 4.20 5.20 -10.60
CA CYS A 33 3.14 4.29 -11.07
C CYS A 33 1.77 4.98 -11.12
N PRO A 34 1.11 5.03 -12.29
CA PRO A 34 -0.24 5.59 -12.42
C PRO A 34 -1.27 4.71 -11.70
N ASP A 35 -1.18 3.39 -11.86
CA ASP A 35 -2.21 2.46 -11.40
C ASP A 35 -1.87 1.78 -10.06
N TRP A 36 -2.88 1.18 -9.42
CA TRP A 36 -2.73 0.18 -8.35
C TRP A 36 -3.90 -0.81 -8.45
N PRO A 37 -3.74 -2.14 -8.25
CA PRO A 37 -2.57 -2.88 -7.76
C PRO A 37 -1.48 -3.15 -8.80
N GLY A 38 -1.69 -2.74 -10.05
CA GLY A 38 -0.70 -2.80 -11.13
C GLY A 38 0.18 -1.55 -11.21
N CYS A 39 0.94 -1.41 -12.29
CA CYS A 39 1.70 -0.22 -12.68
C CYS A 39 1.76 -0.20 -14.22
N TYR A 40 1.30 0.89 -14.86
CA TYR A 40 1.18 1.00 -16.33
C TYR A 40 0.34 -0.11 -16.98
N GLY A 41 -0.82 -0.44 -16.39
CA GLY A 41 -1.69 -1.51 -16.90
C GLY A 41 -1.14 -2.94 -16.77
N GLN A 42 0.01 -3.13 -16.10
CA GLN A 42 0.61 -4.45 -15.83
C GLN A 42 0.65 -4.74 -14.33
N LEU A 43 0.67 -6.02 -13.92
CA LEU A 43 0.76 -6.40 -12.50
C LEU A 43 2.13 -6.09 -11.86
N THR A 44 3.15 -5.78 -12.66
CA THR A 44 4.52 -5.44 -12.22
C THR A 44 5.06 -4.29 -13.07
N VAL A 45 6.12 -3.64 -12.60
CA VAL A 45 6.78 -2.57 -13.37
C VAL A 45 7.26 -3.13 -14.72
N PRO A 46 6.87 -2.50 -15.86
CA PRO A 46 7.29 -2.96 -17.18
C PRO A 46 8.82 -2.95 -17.28
N SER A 47 9.39 -4.13 -17.52
CA SER A 47 10.86 -4.34 -17.54
C SER A 47 11.39 -4.72 -18.92
N SER A 48 10.54 -5.21 -19.83
CA SER A 48 10.94 -5.52 -21.21
C SER A 48 10.89 -4.25 -22.07
N LYS A 49 11.79 -4.14 -23.05
CA LYS A 49 11.83 -3.00 -23.98
C LYS A 49 10.47 -2.76 -24.65
N VAL A 50 9.79 -3.84 -25.04
CA VAL A 50 8.46 -3.78 -25.65
C VAL A 50 7.42 -3.25 -24.67
N ALA A 51 7.41 -3.73 -23.42
CA ALA A 51 6.46 -3.26 -22.42
C ALA A 51 6.70 -1.81 -22.00
N VAL A 52 7.97 -1.38 -21.93
CA VAL A 52 8.34 0.02 -21.65
C VAL A 52 7.89 0.93 -22.79
N GLU A 53 8.09 0.52 -24.05
CA GLU A 53 7.64 1.28 -25.21
C GLU A 53 6.12 1.42 -25.24
N VAL A 54 5.39 0.32 -25.00
CA VAL A 54 3.92 0.33 -24.89
C VAL A 54 3.47 1.25 -23.74
N ALA A 55 4.12 1.19 -22.58
CA ALA A 55 3.80 2.07 -21.46
C ALA A 55 4.06 3.55 -21.78
N ASN A 56 5.19 3.87 -22.44
CA ASN A 56 5.53 5.23 -22.85
C ASN A 56 4.57 5.79 -23.92
N THR A 57 4.04 4.94 -24.81
CA THR A 57 3.03 5.36 -25.80
C THR A 57 1.66 5.60 -25.17
N LEU A 58 1.27 4.82 -24.16
CA LEU A 58 0.01 5.00 -23.44
C LEU A 58 0.05 6.17 -22.45
N TYR A 59 1.22 6.44 -21.87
CA TYR A 59 1.45 7.48 -20.87
C TYR A 59 2.59 8.43 -21.30
N PRO A 60 2.41 9.24 -22.36
CA PRO A 60 3.48 10.06 -22.94
C PRO A 60 4.01 11.14 -22.00
N GLU A 61 3.17 11.65 -21.09
CA GLU A 61 3.53 12.65 -20.06
C GLU A 61 4.26 12.02 -18.85
N ARG A 62 4.30 10.68 -18.75
CA ARG A 62 4.90 9.94 -17.64
C ARG A 62 5.73 8.78 -18.18
N ALA A 63 6.89 9.11 -18.75
CA ALA A 63 7.84 8.10 -19.23
C ALA A 63 8.25 7.15 -18.10
N VAL A 64 8.31 5.86 -18.40
CA VAL A 64 8.66 4.83 -17.42
C VAL A 64 10.09 5.05 -16.94
N GLU A 65 10.22 5.42 -15.68
CA GLU A 65 11.47 5.36 -14.93
C GLU A 65 11.46 4.11 -14.03
N PRO A 66 12.11 2.99 -14.43
CA PRO A 66 11.95 1.71 -13.74
C PRO A 66 12.29 1.79 -12.24
N TYR A 67 13.33 2.55 -11.89
CA TYR A 67 13.75 2.75 -10.51
C TYR A 67 12.67 3.42 -9.66
N LYS A 68 12.10 4.55 -10.14
CA LYS A 68 11.03 5.27 -9.43
C LYS A 68 9.76 4.44 -9.34
N ALA A 69 9.37 3.79 -10.44
CA ALA A 69 8.19 2.92 -10.49
C ALA A 69 8.30 1.76 -9.49
N TRP A 70 9.46 1.11 -9.39
CA TRP A 70 9.66 0.04 -8.40
C TRP A 70 9.59 0.54 -6.96
N LEU A 71 10.21 1.68 -6.67
CA LEU A 71 10.15 2.27 -5.33
C LEU A 71 8.72 2.57 -4.90
N GLU A 72 7.93 3.18 -5.77
CA GLU A 72 6.53 3.46 -5.46
C GLU A 72 5.70 2.18 -5.32
N MET A 73 5.88 1.23 -6.24
CA MET A 73 5.12 -0.02 -6.26
C MET A 73 5.36 -0.85 -4.99
N ILE A 74 6.61 -0.96 -4.54
CA ILE A 74 6.93 -1.65 -3.28
C ILE A 74 6.30 -0.92 -2.11
N HIS A 75 6.40 0.42 -2.04
CA HIS A 75 5.78 1.18 -0.95
C HIS A 75 4.25 0.96 -0.91
N ARG A 76 3.57 1.01 -2.06
CA ARG A 76 2.12 0.76 -2.18
C ARG A 76 1.75 -0.64 -1.70
N TYR A 77 2.52 -1.68 -2.04
CA TYR A 77 2.26 -3.05 -1.56
C TYR A 77 2.49 -3.22 -0.06
N LEU A 78 3.53 -2.61 0.49
CA LEU A 78 3.77 -2.64 1.94
C LEU A 78 2.64 -1.94 2.70
N ALA A 79 2.16 -0.80 2.21
CA ALA A 79 1.01 -0.10 2.79
C ALA A 79 -0.27 -0.95 2.71
N GLY A 80 -0.54 -1.61 1.59
CA GLY A 80 -1.66 -2.54 1.44
C GLY A 80 -1.58 -3.73 2.41
N GLY A 81 -0.39 -4.32 2.57
CA GLY A 81 -0.13 -5.39 3.53
C GLY A 81 -0.38 -4.96 4.98
N LEU A 82 0.02 -3.74 5.34
CA LEU A 82 -0.25 -3.18 6.67
C LEU A 82 -1.76 -3.02 6.90
N GLY A 83 -2.49 -2.53 5.89
CA GLY A 83 -3.94 -2.46 5.93
C GLY A 83 -4.61 -3.80 6.20
N LEU A 84 -4.17 -4.87 5.51
CA LEU A 84 -4.64 -6.23 5.73
C LEU A 84 -4.33 -6.75 7.14
N MET A 85 -3.14 -6.45 7.68
CA MET A 85 -2.80 -6.80 9.07
C MET A 85 -3.73 -6.13 10.08
N VAL A 86 -4.00 -4.83 9.91
CA VAL A 86 -4.90 -4.07 10.79
C VAL A 86 -6.33 -4.60 10.70
N PHE A 87 -6.79 -4.94 9.48
CA PHE A 87 -8.10 -5.56 9.28
C PHE A 87 -8.20 -6.94 9.96
N ALA A 88 -7.17 -7.78 9.85
CA ALA A 88 -7.11 -9.08 10.53
C ALA A 88 -7.09 -8.93 12.06
N ILE A 89 -6.31 -7.99 12.61
CA ILE A 89 -6.28 -7.69 14.04
C ILE A 89 -7.67 -7.25 14.52
N THR A 90 -8.35 -6.42 13.74
CA THR A 90 -9.71 -5.96 14.01
C THR A 90 -10.70 -7.13 14.05
N THR A 91 -10.78 -7.93 12.98
CA THR A 91 -11.73 -9.05 12.89
C THR A 91 -11.50 -10.12 13.97
N ILE A 92 -10.25 -10.44 14.28
CA ILE A 92 -9.89 -11.36 15.38
C ILE A 92 -10.26 -10.74 16.74
N GLY A 93 -10.02 -9.43 16.93
CA GLY A 93 -10.39 -8.71 18.14
C GLY A 93 -11.89 -8.74 18.41
N LEU A 94 -12.70 -8.54 17.37
CA LEU A 94 -14.17 -8.61 17.42
C LEU A 94 -14.67 -10.03 17.71
N SER A 95 -14.07 -11.03 17.06
CA SER A 95 -14.45 -12.45 17.22
C SER A 95 -14.23 -12.96 18.65
N LYS A 96 -13.33 -12.35 19.42
CA LYS A 96 -13.05 -12.73 20.82
C LYS A 96 -14.03 -12.14 21.86
N LYS A 97 -15.10 -11.43 21.45
CA LYS A 97 -16.15 -10.89 22.35
C LYS A 97 -15.58 -10.16 23.59
N ARG A 98 -14.46 -9.44 23.43
CA ARG A 98 -13.89 -8.63 24.52
C ARG A 98 -14.75 -7.37 24.66
N ARG A 99 -15.78 -7.44 25.52
CA ARG A 99 -16.78 -6.37 25.80
C ARG A 99 -16.18 -5.01 26.18
N GLU A 100 -14.91 -4.98 26.57
CA GLU A 100 -14.13 -3.79 26.97
C GLU A 100 -13.41 -3.08 25.80
N LEU A 101 -13.31 -3.71 24.61
CA LEU A 101 -12.68 -3.03 23.47
C LEU A 101 -13.70 -2.14 22.78
N GLY A 102 -13.49 -0.83 22.77
CA GLY A 102 -14.25 0.12 21.95
C GLY A 102 -14.14 -0.23 20.46
N ILE A 103 -15.15 -0.92 19.93
CA ILE A 103 -15.21 -1.48 18.57
C ILE A 103 -15.27 -0.37 17.49
N ALA A 104 -15.66 0.85 17.86
CA ALA A 104 -15.78 1.97 16.93
C ALA A 104 -14.43 2.34 16.28
N LEU A 105 -13.34 2.35 17.06
CA LEU A 105 -12.02 2.72 16.56
C LEU A 105 -11.51 1.77 15.44
N PRO A 106 -11.47 0.44 15.62
CA PRO A 106 -10.98 -0.46 14.58
C PRO A 106 -11.89 -0.54 13.33
N ILE A 107 -13.21 -0.35 13.48
CA ILE A 107 -14.12 -0.22 12.33
C ILE A 107 -13.82 1.07 11.57
N SER A 108 -13.69 2.20 12.27
CA SER A 108 -13.34 3.49 11.65
C SER A 108 -12.00 3.43 10.92
N LEU A 109 -10.98 2.77 11.49
CA LEU A 109 -9.68 2.56 10.85
C LEU A 109 -9.80 1.69 9.59
N SER A 110 -10.59 0.62 9.63
CA SER A 110 -10.80 -0.26 8.46
C SER A 110 -11.49 0.50 7.32
N LEU A 111 -12.52 1.30 7.63
CA LEU A 111 -13.20 2.17 6.65
C LEU A 111 -12.24 3.21 6.06
N VAL A 112 -11.43 3.87 6.88
CA VAL A 112 -10.44 4.85 6.42
C VAL A 112 -9.40 4.19 5.51
N ILE A 113 -8.91 2.99 5.84
CA ILE A 113 -7.93 2.26 5.01
C ILE A 113 -8.53 1.91 3.64
N VAL A 114 -9.78 1.42 3.60
CA VAL A 114 -10.47 1.11 2.34
C VAL A 114 -10.71 2.39 1.51
N PHE A 115 -11.11 3.48 2.16
CA PHE A 115 -11.32 4.76 1.50
C PHE A 115 -10.01 5.36 0.94
N GLN A 116 -8.90 5.27 1.69
CA GLN A 116 -7.58 5.68 1.23
C GLN A 116 -7.10 4.85 0.03
N ALA A 117 -7.34 3.54 0.05
CA ALA A 117 -7.01 2.67 -1.08
C ALA A 117 -7.84 3.04 -2.34
N ALA A 118 -9.12 3.36 -2.17
CA ALA A 118 -9.98 3.81 -3.27
C ALA A 118 -9.52 5.16 -3.87
N LEU A 119 -9.10 6.11 -3.03
CA LEU A 119 -8.60 7.41 -3.48
C LEU A 119 -7.26 7.32 -4.24
N VAL A 120 -6.42 6.34 -3.89
CA VAL A 120 -5.15 6.09 -4.60
C VAL A 120 -5.36 5.46 -5.98
N CYS A 121 -6.47 4.74 -6.19
CA CYS A 121 -6.79 4.05 -7.44
C CYS A 121 -7.42 4.95 -8.54
N GLY A 122 -7.70 6.23 -8.23
CA GLY A 122 -8.44 7.15 -9.11
C GLY A 122 -7.64 8.33 -9.69
N ARG A 123 -6.31 8.28 -9.69
CA ARG A 123 -5.40 9.36 -10.13
C ARG A 123 -4.36 8.87 -11.13
#